data_AF-A0A0D7KLB3-F1
#
_entry.id   AF-A0A0D7KLB3-F1
#
_cell.length_a   1.000
_cell.length_b   1.000
_cell.length_c   1.000
_cell.angle_alpha   90.00
_cell.angle_beta   90.00
_cell.angle_gamma   90.00
#
_symmetry.space_group_name_H-M   'P 1'
#
loop_
_entity.id
_entity.type
_entity.pdbx_description
1 polymer ?
#
loop_
_entity_poly.entity_id
_entity_poly.type
_entity_poly.pdbx_seq_one_letter_code
_entity_poly.pdbx_strand_id
1 'polypeptide(L)'
;MTYLLFVIIILIGFLHLMNYIVNREDNEPKPPFKVKLWLIPVLALLLLTIVSLLAGLFALLLTGIGALNHTLTFPNHYAAFTVSMYIILLFLLVESFIHPFIYALLLALLKKKPTRVISHIVNVIGDTLVIYFVFNIFPYVSISGLDTAFYISVLLLVLGQICVGFEYVIKRYIIKNRKKK
;
A
#
# COMPACT_ATOMS: atom_id res chain seq x y z
N MET A 1 4.23 -25.69 -3.74
CA MET A 1 5.49 -25.29 -3.07
C MET A 1 5.78 -23.79 -3.18
N THR A 2 5.65 -23.18 -4.36
CA THR A 2 5.96 -21.74 -4.60
C THR A 2 5.17 -20.79 -3.70
N TYR A 3 3.87 -21.04 -3.47
CA TYR A 3 3.04 -20.20 -2.59
C TYR A 3 3.49 -20.23 -1.12
N LEU A 4 3.90 -21.39 -0.61
CA LEU A 4 4.32 -21.56 0.78
C LEU A 4 5.66 -20.87 1.02
N LEU A 5 6.59 -21.01 0.08
CA LEU A 5 7.85 -20.23 0.07
C LEU A 5 7.58 -18.72 0.06
N PHE A 6 6.64 -18.25 -0.76
CA PHE A 6 6.28 -16.84 -0.83
C PHE A 6 5.73 -16.31 0.49
N VAL A 7 4.82 -17.04 1.14
CA VAL A 7 4.29 -16.66 2.46
C VAL A 7 5.39 -16.63 3.52
N ILE A 8 6.31 -17.61 3.52
CA ILE A 8 7.46 -17.63 4.43
C ILE A 8 8.35 -16.40 4.20
N ILE A 9 8.65 -16.06 2.95
CA ILE A 9 9.49 -14.89 2.63
C ILE A 9 8.84 -13.59 3.13
N ILE A 10 7.53 -13.41 2.90
CA ILE A 10 6.79 -12.25 3.41
C ILE A 10 6.82 -12.20 4.93
N LEU A 11 6.56 -13.33 5.60
CA LEU A 11 6.55 -13.41 7.05
C LEU A 11 7.92 -13.07 7.63
N ILE A 12 9.00 -13.62 7.09
CA ILE A 12 10.37 -13.31 7.48
C ILE A 12 10.67 -11.82 7.26
N GLY A 13 10.23 -11.26 6.12
CA GLY A 13 10.36 -9.83 5.82
C GLY A 13 9.69 -8.95 6.87
N PHE A 14 8.44 -9.24 7.24
CA PHE A 14 7.73 -8.49 8.28
C PHE A 14 8.35 -8.67 9.66
N LEU A 15 8.79 -9.89 10.02
CA LEU A 15 9.52 -10.13 11.26
C LEU A 15 10.80 -9.29 11.32
N HIS A 16 11.55 -9.21 10.23
CA HIS A 16 12.77 -8.42 10.15
C HIS A 16 12.47 -6.91 10.25
N LEU A 17 11.44 -6.44 9.55
CA LEU A 17 10.99 -5.04 9.62
C LEU A 17 10.55 -4.64 11.03
N MET A 18 9.73 -5.47 11.69
CA MET A 18 9.28 -5.20 13.07
C MET A 18 10.43 -5.25 14.06
N ASN A 19 11.35 -6.21 13.89
CA ASN A 19 12.57 -6.26 14.70
C ASN A 19 13.42 -5.00 14.53
N TYR A 20 13.57 -4.49 13.30
CA TYR A 20 14.27 -3.24 13.03
C TYR A 20 13.59 -2.07 13.72
N ILE A 21 12.27 -1.91 13.57
CA ILE A 21 11.50 -0.81 14.18
C ILE A 21 11.63 -0.80 15.70
N VAL A 22 11.43 -1.96 16.35
CA VAL A 22 11.51 -2.10 17.82
C VAL A 22 12.94 -1.82 18.34
N ASN A 23 13.97 -1.97 17.51
CA ASN A 23 15.36 -1.70 17.90
C ASN A 23 15.86 -0.30 17.50
N ARG A 24 15.08 0.47 16.73
CA ARG A 24 15.49 1.77 16.16
C ARG A 24 15.25 2.95 17.10
N GLU A 25 14.64 2.76 18.27
CA GLU A 25 14.49 3.85 19.23
C GLU A 25 15.85 4.18 19.88
N ASP A 26 16.43 5.29 19.44
CA ASP A 26 17.75 5.77 19.84
C ASP A 26 17.79 6.33 21.29
N ASN A 27 16.64 6.50 21.96
CA ASN A 27 16.57 7.17 23.27
C ASN A 27 15.68 6.47 24.33
N GLU A 28 15.07 5.32 24.03
CA GLU A 28 14.27 4.56 25.02
C GLU A 28 15.00 3.28 25.47
N PRO A 29 14.83 2.84 26.72
CA PRO A 29 15.39 1.58 27.19
C PRO A 29 14.80 0.43 26.37
N LYS A 30 15.68 -0.27 25.64
CA LYS A 30 15.29 -1.39 24.77
C LYS A 30 14.47 -2.42 25.56
N PRO A 31 13.35 -2.91 25.00
CA PRO A 31 12.52 -3.87 25.69
C PRO A 31 13.30 -5.16 25.99
N PRO A 32 13.09 -5.79 27.15
CA PRO A 32 13.78 -7.01 27.52
C PRO A 32 13.50 -8.13 26.51
N PHE A 33 14.48 -9.00 26.28
CA PHE A 33 14.43 -10.04 25.25
C PHE A 33 13.15 -10.91 25.32
N LYS A 34 12.67 -11.20 26.53
CA LYS A 34 11.43 -11.97 26.77
C LYS A 34 10.19 -11.28 26.18
N VAL A 35 10.09 -9.96 26.29
CA VAL A 35 8.99 -9.17 25.71
C VAL A 35 9.15 -9.10 24.20
N LYS A 36 10.38 -8.90 23.73
CA LYS A 36 10.71 -8.82 22.30
C LYS A 36 10.35 -10.10 21.53
N LEU A 37 10.53 -11.27 22.13
CA LEU A 37 10.20 -12.58 21.54
C LEU A 37 8.72 -12.71 21.18
N TRP A 38 7.82 -12.10 21.96
CA TRP A 38 6.38 -12.12 21.70
C TRP A 38 5.91 -10.90 20.93
N LEU A 39 6.46 -9.73 21.23
CA LEU A 39 6.06 -8.46 20.62
C LEU A 39 6.29 -8.48 19.09
N ILE A 40 7.46 -8.95 18.64
CA ILE A 40 7.81 -8.93 17.20
C ILE A 40 6.89 -9.85 16.38
N PRO A 41 6.68 -11.13 16.73
CA PRO A 41 5.74 -11.98 15.99
C PRO A 41 4.31 -11.44 16.02
N VAL A 42 3.85 -10.92 17.15
CA VAL A 42 2.49 -10.37 17.28
C VAL A 42 2.32 -9.14 16.39
N LEU A 43 3.26 -8.20 16.38
CA LEU A 43 3.22 -7.04 15.48
C LEU A 43 3.27 -7.47 14.01
N ALA A 44 4.14 -8.43 13.67
CA ALA A 44 4.25 -8.93 12.30
C ALA A 44 2.94 -9.59 11.84
N LEU A 45 2.30 -10.39 12.70
CA LEU A 45 0.99 -10.99 12.41
C LEU A 45 -0.12 -9.94 12.30
N LEU A 46 -0.13 -8.92 13.17
CA LEU A 46 -1.09 -7.82 13.10
C LEU A 46 -0.96 -7.07 11.77
N LEU A 47 0.28 -6.74 11.37
CA LEU A 47 0.56 -6.07 10.11
C LEU A 47 0.15 -6.93 8.91
N LEU A 48 0.50 -8.22 8.93
CA LEU A 48 0.10 -9.17 7.89
C LEU A 48 -1.43 -9.27 7.78
N THR A 49 -2.14 -9.23 8.91
CA THR A 49 -3.61 -9.26 8.95
C THR A 49 -4.20 -8.01 8.30
N ILE A 50 -3.68 -6.83 8.63
CA ILE A 50 -4.13 -5.55 8.03
C ILE A 50 -3.88 -5.56 6.53
N VAL A 51 -2.68 -5.96 6.09
CA VAL A 51 -2.32 -6.05 4.67
C VAL A 51 -3.21 -7.04 3.93
N SER A 52 -3.48 -8.21 4.53
CA SER A 52 -4.37 -9.22 3.95
C SER A 52 -5.81 -8.72 3.83
N LEU A 53 -6.31 -7.98 4.82
CA LEU A 53 -7.65 -7.40 4.78
C LEU A 53 -7.76 -6.34 3.67
N LEU A 54 -6.77 -5.46 3.56
CA LEU A 54 -6.66 -4.50 2.47
C LEU A 54 -6.63 -5.18 1.09
N ALA A 55 -5.89 -6.30 0.97
CA ALA A 55 -5.85 -7.07 -0.27
C ALA A 55 -7.18 -7.73 -0.61
N GLY A 56 -7.92 -8.19 0.40
CA GLY A 56 -9.28 -8.68 0.22
C GLY A 56 -10.21 -7.60 -0.32
N LEU A 57 -10.21 -6.41 0.31
CA LEU A 57 -10.99 -5.26 -0.16
C LEU A 57 -10.60 -4.83 -1.57
N PHE A 58 -9.30 -4.81 -1.87
CA PHE A 58 -8.82 -4.42 -3.18
C PHE A 58 -9.14 -5.47 -4.25
N ALA A 59 -9.10 -6.77 -3.92
CA ALA A 59 -9.54 -7.84 -4.81
C ALA A 59 -11.03 -7.71 -5.14
N LEU A 60 -11.87 -7.41 -4.15
CA LEU A 60 -13.29 -7.13 -4.39
C LEU A 60 -13.46 -5.96 -5.36
N LEU A 61 -12.73 -4.88 -5.15
CA LEU A 61 -12.76 -3.71 -6.04
C LEU A 61 -12.33 -4.07 -7.48
N LEU A 62 -11.22 -4.78 -7.67
CA LEU A 62 -10.75 -5.21 -8.99
C LEU A 62 -11.75 -6.15 -9.68
N THR A 63 -12.32 -7.10 -8.95
CA THR A 63 -13.34 -8.00 -9.52
C THR A 63 -14.62 -7.26 -9.89
N GLY A 64 -15.02 -6.25 -9.10
CA GLY A 64 -16.16 -5.39 -9.42
C GLY A 64 -15.93 -4.55 -10.67
N ILE A 65 -14.74 -3.95 -10.83
CA ILE A 65 -14.35 -3.20 -12.03
C ILE A 65 -14.33 -4.13 -13.26
N GLY A 66 -13.77 -5.33 -13.11
CA GLY A 66 -13.72 -6.34 -14.15
C GLY A 66 -15.11 -6.79 -14.62
N ALA A 67 -16.04 -6.99 -13.68
CA ALA A 67 -17.42 -7.37 -13.99
C ALA A 67 -18.21 -6.26 -14.72
N LEU A 68 -17.95 -5.00 -14.41
CA LEU A 68 -18.66 -3.87 -15.01
C LEU A 68 -18.15 -3.50 -16.41
N ASN A 69 -16.83 -3.57 -16.63
CA ASN A 69 -16.19 -3.03 -17.83
C ASN A 69 -15.63 -4.12 -18.77
N HIS A 70 -15.69 -5.40 -18.39
CA HIS A 70 -15.05 -6.53 -19.11
C HIS A 70 -13.55 -6.33 -19.41
N THR A 71 -12.91 -5.37 -18.75
CA THR A 71 -11.51 -4.97 -18.98
C THR A 71 -10.52 -5.84 -18.22
N LEU A 72 -11.00 -6.60 -17.23
CA LEU A 72 -10.17 -7.33 -16.30
C LEU A 72 -10.88 -8.63 -15.89
N THR A 73 -10.25 -9.77 -16.15
CA THR A 73 -10.80 -11.07 -15.78
C THR A 73 -9.80 -11.86 -14.95
N PHE A 74 -10.32 -12.56 -13.94
CA PHE A 74 -9.54 -13.43 -13.09
C PHE A 74 -10.09 -14.84 -13.19
N PRO A 75 -9.23 -15.88 -13.21
CA PRO A 75 -9.67 -17.27 -13.31
C PRO A 75 -10.41 -17.75 -12.06
N ASN A 76 -10.09 -17.19 -10.89
CA ASN A 76 -10.75 -17.50 -9.63
C ASN A 76 -10.52 -16.37 -8.60
N HIS A 77 -11.26 -16.40 -7.49
CA HIS A 77 -11.13 -15.41 -6.41
C HIS A 77 -9.74 -15.44 -5.74
N TYR A 78 -9.07 -16.59 -5.70
CA TYR A 78 -7.72 -16.73 -5.15
C TYR A 78 -6.67 -15.99 -5.99
N ALA A 79 -6.81 -15.97 -7.32
CA ALA A 79 -5.95 -15.23 -8.23
C ALA A 79 -6.14 -13.72 -8.04
N ALA A 80 -7.38 -13.25 -7.94
CA ALA A 80 -7.67 -11.84 -7.64
C ALA A 80 -7.04 -11.41 -6.30
N PHE A 81 -7.20 -12.22 -5.25
CA PHE A 81 -6.59 -11.96 -3.94
C PHE A 81 -5.06 -11.93 -4.01
N THR A 82 -4.46 -12.91 -4.69
CA THR A 82 -3.00 -12.99 -4.83
C THR A 82 -2.46 -11.76 -5.56
N VAL A 83 -3.07 -11.40 -6.68
CA VAL A 83 -2.66 -10.20 -7.45
C VAL A 83 -2.80 -8.94 -6.59
N SER A 84 -3.90 -8.79 -5.86
CA SER A 84 -4.08 -7.67 -4.93
C SER A 84 -3.02 -7.62 -3.83
N MET A 85 -2.63 -8.78 -3.25
CA MET A 85 -1.54 -8.84 -2.27
C MET A 85 -0.23 -8.35 -2.88
N TYR A 86 0.10 -8.76 -4.10
CA TYR A 86 1.30 -8.30 -4.78
C TYR A 86 1.27 -6.80 -5.07
N ILE A 87 0.13 -6.27 -5.52
CA ILE A 87 -0.03 -4.83 -5.78
C ILE A 87 0.18 -4.04 -4.48
N ILE A 88 -0.45 -4.45 -3.38
CA ILE A 88 -0.32 -3.73 -2.09
C ILE A 88 1.10 -3.80 -1.54
N LEU A 89 1.74 -4.98 -1.59
CA LEU A 89 3.14 -5.10 -1.16
C LEU A 89 4.06 -4.23 -2.02
N LEU A 90 3.83 -4.17 -3.33
CA LEU A 90 4.63 -3.36 -4.24
C LEU A 90 4.36 -1.87 -4.01
N PHE A 91 3.12 -1.44 -3.77
CA PHE A 91 2.81 -0.08 -3.33
C PHE A 91 3.52 0.28 -2.03
N LEU A 92 3.55 -0.63 -1.05
CA LEU A 92 4.27 -0.39 0.20
C LEU A 92 5.76 -0.13 -0.06
N LEU A 93 6.39 -0.90 -0.96
CA LEU A 93 7.78 -0.71 -1.35
C LEU A 93 8.00 0.59 -2.14
N VAL A 94 7.11 0.90 -3.08
CA VAL A 94 7.18 2.11 -3.91
C VAL A 94 7.03 3.35 -3.04
N GLU A 95 6.04 3.37 -2.15
CA GLU A 95 5.81 4.47 -1.20
C GLU A 95 6.95 4.61 -0.19
N SER A 96 7.56 3.50 0.25
CA SER A 96 8.64 3.56 1.25
C SER A 96 10.00 3.92 0.67
N PHE A 97 10.28 3.57 -0.59
CA PHE A 97 11.62 3.72 -1.18
C PHE A 97 11.63 4.60 -2.43
N ILE A 98 10.76 4.32 -3.39
CA ILE A 98 10.80 4.96 -4.70
C ILE A 98 10.26 6.39 -4.62
N HIS A 99 9.11 6.62 -3.97
CA HIS A 99 8.53 7.94 -3.83
C HIS A 99 9.46 8.92 -3.09
N PRO A 100 10.04 8.58 -1.92
CA PRO A 100 11.03 9.43 -1.25
C PRO A 100 12.24 9.77 -2.13
N PHE A 101 12.72 8.80 -2.92
CA PHE A 101 13.82 9.02 -3.85
C PHE A 101 13.43 9.98 -4.98
N ILE A 102 12.25 9.80 -5.59
CA ILE A 102 11.74 10.71 -6.63
C ILE A 102 11.53 12.11 -6.05
N TYR A 103 11.01 12.23 -4.83
CA TYR A 103 10.84 13.53 -4.17
C TYR A 103 12.17 14.21 -3.86
N ALA A 104 13.18 13.46 -3.42
CA ALA A 104 14.53 13.98 -3.22
C ALA A 104 15.16 14.44 -4.55
N LEU A 105 14.96 13.66 -5.62
CA LEU A 105 15.44 14.01 -6.97
C LEU A 105 14.75 15.27 -7.50
N LEU A 106 13.43 15.37 -7.37
CA LEU A 106 12.66 16.56 -7.75
C LEU A 106 13.10 17.79 -6.96
N LEU A 107 13.35 17.65 -5.66
CA LEU A 107 13.88 18.72 -4.83
C LEU A 107 15.26 19.16 -5.30
N ALA A 108 16.14 18.22 -5.66
CA ALA A 108 17.48 18.51 -6.16
C ALA A 108 17.44 19.22 -7.53
N LEU A 109 16.56 18.78 -8.44
CA LEU A 109 16.43 19.34 -9.79
C LEU A 109 15.71 20.70 -9.81
N LEU A 110 14.56 20.82 -9.14
CA LEU A 110 13.73 22.02 -9.15
C LEU A 110 14.15 23.04 -8.10
N LYS A 111 15.05 22.66 -7.17
CA LYS A 111 15.49 23.46 -6.00
C LYS A 111 14.33 24.00 -5.16
N LYS A 112 13.13 23.41 -5.29
CA LYS A 112 11.90 23.81 -4.63
C LYS A 112 11.15 22.56 -4.20
N LYS A 113 10.45 22.63 -3.06
CA LYS A 113 9.60 21.54 -2.60
C LYS A 113 8.49 21.29 -3.63
N PRO A 114 8.21 20.03 -4.00
CA PRO A 114 7.14 19.73 -4.95
C PRO A 114 5.79 20.22 -4.40
N THR A 115 5.00 20.85 -5.26
CA THR A 115 3.63 21.24 -4.91
C THR A 115 2.76 19.99 -4.76
N ARG A 116 1.64 20.12 -4.05
CA ARG A 116 0.68 19.02 -3.84
C ARG A 116 0.22 18.39 -5.17
N VAL A 117 0.06 19.21 -6.22
CA VAL A 117 -0.31 18.75 -7.56
C VAL A 117 0.78 17.87 -8.19
N ILE A 118 2.04 18.30 -8.12
CA ILE A 118 3.17 17.53 -8.67
C ILE A 118 3.30 16.18 -7.94
N SER A 119 3.12 16.17 -6.63
CA SER A 119 3.13 14.94 -5.83
C SER A 119 2.02 13.97 -6.25
N HIS A 120 0.80 14.46 -6.48
CA HIS A 120 -0.30 13.61 -6.97
C HIS A 120 -0.02 13.04 -8.36
N ILE A 121 0.55 13.81 -9.28
CA ILE A 121 0.91 13.32 -10.62
C ILE A 121 1.97 12.22 -10.51
N VAL A 122 3.01 12.44 -9.71
CA VAL A 122 4.08 11.45 -9.49
C VAL A 122 3.52 10.17 -8.90
N ASN A 123 2.61 10.26 -7.92
CA ASN A 123 1.96 9.09 -7.33
C ASN A 123 1.11 8.35 -8.36
N VAL A 124 0.27 9.04 -9.13
CA VAL A 124 -0.56 8.38 -10.15
C VAL A 124 0.30 7.68 -11.21
N ILE A 125 1.36 8.34 -11.69
CA ILE A 125 2.27 7.73 -12.69
C ILE A 125 2.97 6.51 -12.08
N GLY A 126 3.52 6.64 -10.86
CA GLY A 126 4.18 5.55 -10.15
C GLY A 126 3.24 4.36 -9.94
N ASP A 127 2.07 4.62 -9.39
CA ASP A 127 1.06 3.60 -9.10
C ASP A 127 0.55 2.92 -10.37
N THR A 128 0.36 3.66 -11.45
CA THR A 128 -0.03 3.12 -12.76
C THR A 128 1.01 2.14 -13.28
N LEU A 129 2.30 2.50 -13.22
CA LEU A 129 3.40 1.63 -13.66
C LEU A 129 3.50 0.38 -12.79
N VAL A 130 3.33 0.53 -11.48
CA VAL A 130 3.31 -0.59 -10.52
C VAL A 130 2.19 -1.57 -10.85
N ILE A 131 0.97 -1.08 -10.99
CA ILE A 131 -0.21 -1.88 -11.33
C ILE A 131 0.02 -2.60 -12.67
N TYR A 132 0.46 -1.87 -13.69
CA TYR A 132 0.72 -2.42 -15.02
C TYR A 132 1.80 -3.51 -15.01
N PHE A 133 2.89 -3.28 -14.28
CA PHE A 133 3.99 -4.25 -14.16
C PHE A 133 3.54 -5.53 -13.46
N VAL A 134 2.77 -5.40 -12.38
CA VAL A 134 2.22 -6.58 -11.67
C VAL A 134 1.34 -7.38 -12.61
N PHE A 135 0.41 -6.73 -13.31
CA PHE A 135 -0.48 -7.46 -14.21
C PHE A 135 0.23 -8.15 -15.38
N ASN A 136 1.34 -7.60 -15.88
CA ASN A 136 2.15 -8.27 -16.91
C ASN A 136 2.96 -9.46 -16.37
N ILE A 137 3.31 -9.49 -15.09
CA ILE A 137 4.01 -10.63 -14.48
C ILE A 137 3.07 -11.81 -14.26
N PHE A 138 1.78 -11.57 -14.02
CA PHE A 138 0.81 -12.62 -13.76
C PHE A 138 0.16 -13.12 -15.07
N PRO A 139 0.55 -14.30 -15.60
CA PRO A 139 0.10 -14.77 -16.92
C PRO A 139 -1.40 -15.12 -16.97
N TYR A 140 -2.09 -15.11 -15.83
CA TYR A 140 -3.49 -15.47 -15.71
C TYR A 140 -4.43 -14.25 -15.61
N VAL A 141 -3.91 -13.03 -15.69
CA VAL A 141 -4.72 -11.81 -15.67
C VAL A 141 -4.76 -11.23 -17.08
N SER A 142 -5.95 -11.23 -17.69
CA SER A 142 -6.16 -10.56 -18.97
C SER A 142 -6.42 -9.08 -18.71
N ILE A 143 -5.59 -8.21 -19.28
CA ILE A 143 -5.79 -6.75 -19.20
C ILE A 143 -5.91 -6.12 -20.57
N SER A 144 -6.80 -5.14 -20.66
CA SER A 144 -7.05 -4.38 -21.90
C SER A 144 -5.94 -3.37 -22.26
N GLY A 145 -4.98 -3.11 -21.37
CA GLY A 145 -3.86 -2.20 -21.61
C GLY A 145 -3.44 -1.34 -20.41
N LEU A 146 -2.50 -0.41 -20.66
CA LEU A 146 -1.99 0.56 -19.67
C LEU A 146 -3.07 1.54 -19.20
N ASP A 147 -4.08 1.78 -20.04
CA ASP A 147 -5.27 2.56 -19.76
C ASP A 147 -6.05 2.04 -18.53
N THR A 148 -6.23 0.72 -18.42
CA THR A 148 -6.93 0.11 -17.28
C THR A 148 -6.16 0.31 -15.98
N ALA A 149 -4.82 0.18 -16.02
CA ALA A 149 -3.97 0.45 -14.87
C ALA A 149 -4.04 1.93 -14.44
N PHE A 150 -4.10 2.85 -15.41
CA PHE A 150 -4.26 4.27 -15.16
C PHE A 150 -5.61 4.58 -14.49
N TYR A 151 -6.71 4.02 -14.99
CA TYR A 151 -8.04 4.22 -14.37
C TYR A 151 -8.08 3.70 -12.92
N ILE A 152 -7.47 2.54 -12.65
CA ILE A 152 -7.38 1.99 -11.29
C ILE A 152 -6.56 2.93 -10.40
N SER A 153 -5.41 3.42 -10.88
CA SER A 153 -4.56 4.34 -10.12
C SER A 153 -5.28 5.66 -9.79
N VAL A 154 -5.96 6.27 -10.77
CA VAL A 154 -6.74 7.48 -10.54
C VAL A 154 -7.87 7.24 -9.54
N LEU A 155 -8.57 6.10 -9.65
CA LEU A 155 -9.64 5.75 -8.72
C LEU A 155 -9.12 5.60 -7.29
N LEU A 156 -7.95 4.96 -7.12
CA LEU A 156 -7.28 4.87 -5.82
C LEU A 156 -6.89 6.24 -5.26
N LEU A 157 -6.38 7.15 -6.10
CA LEU A 157 -6.08 8.52 -5.69
C LEU A 157 -7.35 9.23 -5.19
N VAL A 158 -8.47 9.12 -5.92
CA VAL A 158 -9.74 9.74 -5.53
C VAL A 158 -10.25 9.17 -4.20
N LEU A 159 -10.24 7.85 -4.03
CA LEU A 159 -10.61 7.21 -2.77
C LEU A 159 -9.72 7.69 -1.61
N GLY A 160 -8.40 7.78 -1.85
CA GLY A 160 -7.46 8.32 -0.88
C GLY A 160 -7.78 9.77 -0.48
N GLN A 161 -8.11 10.63 -1.44
CA GLN A 161 -8.51 12.02 -1.13
C GLN A 161 -9.82 12.09 -0.36
N ILE A 162 -10.78 11.21 -0.64
CA ILE A 162 -12.04 11.13 0.12
C ILE A 162 -11.74 10.78 1.59
N CYS A 163 -10.87 9.79 1.85
CA CYS A 163 -10.47 9.42 3.20
C CYS A 163 -9.80 10.59 3.95
N VAL A 164 -8.87 11.31 3.31
CA VAL A 164 -8.24 12.51 3.88
C VAL A 164 -9.26 13.61 4.16
N GLY A 165 -10.24 13.78 3.27
CA GLY A 165 -11.36 14.70 3.45
C GLY A 165 -12.19 14.38 4.69
N PHE A 166 -12.55 13.10 4.87
CA PHE A 166 -13.27 12.63 6.06
C PHE A 166 -12.46 12.87 7.34
N GLU A 167 -11.16 12.57 7.33
CA GLU A 167 -10.28 12.81 8.47
C GLU A 167 -10.25 14.29 8.86
N TYR A 168 -10.19 15.19 7.87
CA TYR A 168 -10.22 16.63 8.11
C TYR A 168 -11.54 17.08 8.76
N VAL A 169 -12.68 16.57 8.28
CA VAL A 169 -14.01 16.88 8.84
C VAL A 169 -14.12 16.38 10.29
N ILE A 170 -13.69 15.15 10.56
CA ILE A 170 -13.70 14.55 11.90
C ILE A 170 -12.82 15.36 12.86
N LYS A 171 -11.58 15.68 12.46
CA LYS A 171 -10.67 16.51 13.26
C LYS A 171 -11.28 17.87 13.57
N ARG A 172 -11.87 18.53 12.57
CA ARG A 172 -12.53 19.83 12.74
C ARG A 172 -13.72 19.76 13.70
N TYR A 173 -14.51 18.69 13.63
CA TYR A 173 -15.64 18.46 14.54
C TYR A 173 -15.17 18.27 15.99
N ILE A 174 -14.14 17.44 16.22
CA ILE A 174 -13.56 17.20 17.55
C ILE A 174 -13.00 18.50 18.15
N ILE A 175 -12.26 19.29 17.37
CA ILE A 175 -11.69 20.57 17.81
C ILE A 175 -12.82 21.56 18.18
N LYS A 176 -13.88 21.63 17.36
CA LYS A 176 -15.03 22.51 17.61
C LYS A 176 -15.76 22.14 18.90
N ASN A 177 -15.91 20.85 19.21
CA ASN A 177 -16.54 20.38 20.44
C ASN A 177 -15.66 20.54 21.68
N ARG A 178 -14.32 20.46 21.54
CA ARG A 178 -13.39 20.76 22.65
C ARG A 178 -13.37 22.24 23.06
N LYS A 179 -13.61 23.16 22.12
CA LYS A 179 -13.69 24.61 22.41
C LYS A 179 -15.03 25.07 23.01
N LYS A 180 -16.03 24.18 23.10
CA LYS A 180 -17.35 24.46 23.67
C LYS A 180 -17.51 23.94 25.11
N LYS A 181 -16.53 23.22 25.64
CA LYS A 181 -16.41 22.87 27.06
C LYS A 181 -15.42 23.81 27.71
#